data_AF-A0A8T0D967-F1
#
_entry.id   AF-A0A8T0D967-F1
#
_cell.length_a   1.000
_cell.length_b   1.000
_cell.length_c   1.000
_cell.angle_alpha   90.00
_cell.angle_beta   90.00
_cell.angle_gamma   90.00
#
_symmetry.space_group_name_H-M   'P 1'
#
loop_
_entity.id
_entity.type
_entity.pdbx_description
1 polymer ?
#
loop_
_entity_poly.entity_id
_entity_poly.type
_entity_poly.pdbx_seq_one_letter_code
_entity_poly.pdbx_strand_id
1 'polypeptide(L)'
;MSSATQPTDEDPDEGIRDLVDLVLKRLDMDHDGRVTYPDFQSAVQQDAMLLEILGPCFPEEQVAVAFLSTFQEIQIPNSICFIRPNNPAVMTKTG
;
A
#
# COMPACT_ATOMS: atom_id res chain seq x y z
N MET A 1 -42.52 -16.36 -24.15
CA MET A 1 -41.76 -16.78 -22.96
C MET A 1 -40.50 -15.94 -22.94
N SER A 2 -40.49 -14.92 -22.09
CA SER A 2 -39.47 -13.88 -22.05
C SER A 2 -38.32 -14.30 -21.15
N SER A 3 -37.09 -14.20 -21.65
CA SER A 3 -35.86 -14.47 -20.90
C SER A 3 -35.72 -13.49 -19.75
N ALA A 4 -35.43 -14.01 -18.55
CA ALA A 4 -35.13 -13.23 -17.37
C ALA A 4 -33.70 -12.66 -17.48
N THR A 5 -33.57 -11.34 -17.57
CA THR A 5 -32.37 -10.59 -17.19
C THR A 5 -32.58 -10.05 -15.78
N GLN A 6 -31.75 -10.46 -14.83
CA GLN A 6 -31.68 -9.80 -13.53
C GLN A 6 -31.22 -8.35 -13.74
N PRO A 7 -31.84 -7.34 -13.09
CA PRO A 7 -31.42 -5.96 -13.21
C PRO A 7 -30.40 -5.65 -12.11
N THR A 8 -29.12 -5.89 -12.39
CA THR A 8 -28.03 -5.22 -11.68
C THR A 8 -27.21 -4.51 -12.75
N ASP A 9 -27.79 -3.43 -13.26
CA ASP A 9 -27.13 -2.45 -14.13
C ASP A 9 -26.37 -1.49 -13.19
N GLU A 10 -25.43 -2.03 -12.39
CA GLU A 10 -24.47 -1.18 -11.68
C GLU A 10 -23.50 -0.66 -12.73
N ASP A 11 -23.58 0.65 -12.97
CA ASP A 11 -22.73 1.36 -13.92
C ASP A 11 -21.27 1.06 -13.56
N PRO A 12 -20.46 0.46 -14.46
CA PRO A 12 -19.07 0.16 -14.16
C PRO A 12 -18.26 1.41 -13.76
N ASP A 13 -18.73 2.60 -14.12
CA ASP A 13 -18.10 3.87 -13.73
C ASP A 13 -18.45 4.30 -12.30
N GLU A 14 -19.47 3.73 -11.66
CA GLU A 14 -19.80 3.98 -10.24
C GLU A 14 -18.69 3.44 -9.32
N GLY A 15 -18.23 2.20 -9.53
CA GLY A 15 -17.13 1.64 -8.74
C GLY A 15 -15.80 2.38 -8.90
N ILE A 16 -15.56 2.97 -10.08
CA ILE A 16 -14.37 3.80 -10.33
C ILE A 16 -14.47 5.11 -9.54
N ARG A 17 -15.65 5.76 -9.54
CA ARG A 17 -15.89 6.99 -8.78
C ARG A 17 -15.71 6.76 -7.29
N ASP A 18 -16.27 5.68 -6.74
CA ASP A 18 -16.13 5.33 -5.33
C ASP A 18 -14.65 5.10 -4.94
N LEU A 19 -13.86 4.46 -5.81
CA LEU A 19 -12.43 4.28 -5.58
C LEU A 19 -11.69 5.61 -5.57
N VAL A 20 -11.98 6.50 -6.53
CA VAL A 20 -11.37 7.84 -6.59
C VAL A 20 -11.71 8.64 -5.34
N ASP A 21 -12.98 8.63 -4.91
CA ASP A 21 -13.45 9.33 -3.72
C ASP A 21 -12.80 8.78 -2.44
N LEU A 22 -12.64 7.45 -2.33
CA LEU A 22 -11.93 6.80 -1.23
C LEU A 22 -10.46 7.24 -1.17
N VAL A 23 -9.79 7.27 -2.32
CA VAL A 23 -8.37 7.66 -2.42
C VAL A 23 -8.19 9.12 -2.04
N LEU A 24 -9.00 10.03 -2.59
CA LEU A 24 -8.95 11.44 -2.24
C LEU A 24 -9.21 11.64 -0.74
N LYS A 25 -10.23 10.99 -0.17
CA LYS A 25 -10.51 11.07 1.27
C LYS A 25 -9.33 10.65 2.17
N ARG A 26 -8.43 9.79 1.69
CA ARG A 26 -7.26 9.31 2.44
C ARG A 26 -5.98 10.08 2.16
N LEU A 27 -5.82 10.63 0.96
CA LEU A 27 -4.57 11.23 0.51
C LEU A 27 -4.62 12.76 0.34
N ASP A 28 -5.79 13.33 0.06
CA ASP A 28 -6.00 14.76 -0.12
C ASP A 28 -6.20 15.43 1.25
N MET A 29 -5.10 16.00 1.78
CA MET A 29 -5.03 16.52 3.14
C MET A 29 -5.64 17.91 3.29
N ASP A 30 -5.72 18.69 2.22
CA ASP A 30 -6.30 20.04 2.21
C ASP A 30 -7.68 20.10 1.53
N HIS A 31 -8.15 18.97 0.97
CA HIS A 31 -9.45 18.78 0.37
C HIS A 31 -9.70 19.67 -0.86
N ASP A 32 -8.65 19.92 -1.66
CA ASP A 32 -8.71 20.69 -2.90
C ASP A 32 -9.09 19.85 -4.14
N GLY A 33 -9.26 18.53 -3.95
CA GLY A 33 -9.56 17.55 -4.99
C GLY A 33 -8.34 17.04 -5.73
N ARG A 34 -7.13 17.28 -5.22
CA ARG A 34 -5.85 16.83 -5.77
C ARG A 34 -5.01 16.20 -4.67
N VAL A 35 -3.99 15.45 -5.09
CA VAL A 35 -3.01 14.88 -4.17
C VAL A 35 -1.66 15.43 -4.58
N THR A 36 -1.14 16.38 -3.81
CA THR A 36 0.23 16.87 -3.99
C THR A 36 1.22 15.98 -3.24
N TYR A 37 2.51 16.16 -3.50
CA TYR A 37 3.54 15.40 -2.78
C TYR A 37 3.50 15.65 -1.25
N PRO A 38 3.35 16.89 -0.75
CA PRO A 38 3.12 17.14 0.68
C PRO A 38 1.93 16.38 1.28
N ASP A 39 0.81 16.31 0.57
CA ASP A 39 -0.39 15.59 1.04
C ASP A 39 -0.10 14.10 1.14
N PHE A 40 0.44 13.52 0.06
CA PHE A 40 0.85 12.12 0.01
C PHE A 40 1.86 11.77 1.10
N GLN A 41 2.90 12.58 1.26
CA GLN A 41 3.93 12.36 2.29
C GLN A 41 3.32 12.41 3.69
N SER A 42 2.45 13.39 3.97
CA SER A 42 1.79 13.54 5.27
C SER A 42 0.84 12.37 5.56
N ALA A 43 0.07 11.96 4.56
CA ALA A 43 -0.85 10.82 4.66
C ALA A 43 -0.09 9.51 4.95
N VAL A 44 0.95 9.21 4.17
CA VAL A 44 1.76 7.99 4.33
C VAL A 44 2.52 7.96 5.67
N GLN A 45 2.94 9.12 6.18
CA GLN A 45 3.56 9.19 7.50
C GLN A 45 2.58 8.87 8.64
N GLN A 46 1.28 9.13 8.44
CA GLN A 46 0.23 8.77 9.39
C GLN A 46 -0.17 7.29 9.26
N ASP A 47 -0.25 6.79 8.04
CA ASP A 47 -0.59 5.40 7.73
C ASP A 47 0.27 4.86 6.58
N ALA A 48 1.25 4.03 6.93
CA ALA A 48 2.18 3.44 5.97
C ALA A 48 1.50 2.53 4.94
N MET A 49 0.29 2.02 5.22
CA MET A 49 -0.46 1.19 4.25
C MET A 49 -0.92 1.98 3.03
N LEU A 50 -1.00 3.31 3.12
CA LEU A 50 -1.41 4.18 2.01
C LEU A 50 -0.40 4.20 0.86
N LEU A 51 0.81 3.68 1.07
CA LEU A 51 1.79 3.46 0.00
C LEU A 51 1.27 2.54 -1.12
N GLU A 52 0.34 1.63 -0.80
CA GLU A 52 -0.20 0.63 -1.74
C GLU A 52 -1.72 0.81 -1.95
N ILE A 53 -2.27 2.00 -1.67
CA ILE A 53 -3.73 2.26 -1.75
C ILE A 53 -4.30 2.06 -3.15
N LEU A 54 -3.50 2.28 -4.20
CA LEU A 54 -3.90 2.04 -5.60
C LEU A 54 -3.60 0.62 -6.07
N GLY A 55 -3.15 -0.24 -5.17
CA GLY A 55 -2.75 -1.61 -5.44
C GLY A 55 -1.30 -1.89 -5.01
N PRO A 56 -0.93 -3.19 -4.96
CA PRO A 56 0.40 -3.61 -4.57
C PRO A 56 1.44 -3.10 -5.55
N CYS A 57 2.46 -2.42 -5.03
CA CYS A 57 3.58 -1.90 -5.83
C CYS A 57 4.94 -2.26 -5.26
N PHE A 58 4.98 -2.81 -4.03
CA PHE A 58 6.18 -3.37 -3.44
C PHE A 58 6.27 -4.88 -3.69
N PRO A 59 7.47 -5.46 -3.72
CA PRO A 59 7.62 -6.91 -3.73
C PRO A 59 7.02 -7.51 -2.46
N GLU A 60 6.43 -8.70 -2.58
CA GLU A 60 6.09 -9.51 -1.42
C GLU A 60 7.32 -9.73 -0.53
N GLU A 61 7.12 -9.76 0.79
CA GLU A 61 8.20 -9.88 1.77
C GLU A 61 9.13 -11.08 1.48
N GLN A 62 8.56 -12.22 1.09
CA GLN A 62 9.32 -13.43 0.76
C GLN A 62 10.25 -13.22 -0.45
N VAL A 63 9.79 -12.49 -1.46
CA VAL A 63 10.57 -12.17 -2.66
C VAL A 63 11.69 -11.19 -2.31
N ALA A 64 11.38 -10.17 -1.51
CA ALA A 64 12.39 -9.22 -1.02
C ALA A 64 13.48 -9.93 -0.20
N VAL A 65 13.10 -10.82 0.72
CA VAL A 65 14.03 -11.60 1.54
C VAL A 65 14.90 -12.52 0.69
N ALA A 66 14.32 -13.23 -0.29
CA ALA A 66 15.08 -14.09 -1.20
C ALA A 66 16.09 -13.29 -2.04
N PHE A 67 15.67 -12.15 -2.58
CA PHE A 67 16.54 -11.26 -3.35
C PHE A 67 17.70 -10.74 -2.49
N LEU A 68 17.40 -10.17 -1.31
CA LEU A 68 18.43 -9.62 -0.41
C LEU A 68 19.40 -10.68 0.10
N SER A 69 18.94 -11.93 0.26
CA SER A 69 19.79 -13.06 0.65
C SER A 69 20.86 -13.41 -0.39
N THR A 70 20.64 -13.04 -1.66
CA THR A 70 21.61 -13.24 -2.75
C THR A 70 22.84 -12.34 -2.59
N PHE A 71 22.73 -11.22 -1.86
CA PHE A 71 23.77 -10.21 -1.72
C PHE A 71 24.34 -10.10 -0.29
N GLN A 72 24.16 -11.11 0.58
CA GLN A 72 24.51 -11.07 2.01
C GLN A 72 25.99 -10.80 2.38
N GLU A 73 26.89 -10.59 1.42
CA GLU A 73 28.23 -10.03 1.68
C GLU A 73 28.30 -8.49 1.66
N ILE A 74 27.18 -7.77 1.54
CA ILE A 74 27.20 -6.30 1.50
C ILE A 74 26.91 -5.72 2.88
N GLN A 75 27.88 -4.96 3.41
CA GLN A 75 27.76 -4.13 4.62
C GLN A 75 26.65 -3.08 4.42
N ILE A 76 25.42 -3.40 4.84
CA ILE A 76 24.28 -2.49 4.75
C ILE A 76 24.50 -1.33 5.74
N PRO A 77 24.46 -0.04 5.28
CA PRO A 77 24.56 1.13 6.16
C PRO A 77 23.44 1.17 7.23
N ASN A 78 23.76 1.69 8.41
CA ASN A 78 22.83 1.76 9.56
C ASN A 78 21.51 2.47 9.25
N SER A 79 21.50 3.39 8.27
CA SER A 79 20.31 4.16 7.89
C SER A 79 19.18 3.32 7.27
N ILE A 80 19.46 2.08 6.85
CA ILE A 80 18.46 1.18 6.24
C ILE A 80 18.44 -0.19 6.93
N CYS A 81 18.98 -0.30 8.14
CA CYS A 81 19.08 -1.58 8.85
C CYS A 81 17.73 -2.14 9.31
N PHE A 82 16.67 -1.32 9.32
CA PHE A 82 15.29 -1.75 9.61
C PHE A 82 14.74 -2.75 8.58
N ILE A 83 15.40 -2.89 7.42
CA ILE A 83 15.07 -3.86 6.37
C ILE A 83 15.67 -5.25 6.70
N ARG A 84 16.50 -5.38 7.75
CA ARG A 84 17.08 -6.68 8.11
C ARG A 84 15.99 -7.65 8.61
N PRO A 85 15.86 -8.85 8.02
CA PRO A 85 14.90 -9.88 8.45
C PRO A 85 15.19 -10.50 9.83
N ASN A 86 16.27 -10.08 10.50
CA ASN A 86 16.77 -10.71 11.72
C ASN A 86 17.16 -9.68 12.79
N ASN A 87 16.25 -8.74 13.08
CA ASN A 87 16.38 -7.91 14.28
C ASN A 87 15.95 -8.74 15.51
N PRO A 88 16.87 -9.10 16.43
CA PRO A 88 16.54 -9.88 17.63
C PRO A 88 15.53 -9.17 18.55
N ALA A 89 15.20 -7.90 18.32
CA ALA A 89 14.17 -7.18 19.07
C ALA A 89 12.72 -7.62 18.76
N VAL A 90 12.46 -8.29 17.63
CA VAL A 90 11.08 -8.67 17.22
C VAL A 90 10.69 -10.08 17.69
N MET A 91 11.66 -10.94 18.02
CA MET A 91 11.42 -12.37 18.31
C MET A 91 11.12 -12.69 19.79
N THR A 92 10.71 -11.70 20.60
CA THR A 92 10.41 -11.91 22.04
C THR A 92 8.95 -11.68 22.43
N LYS A 93 8.00 -11.53 21.49
CA LYS A 93 6.58 -11.38 21.83
C LYS A 93 5.65 -12.25 20.99
N THR A 94 5.69 -13.55 21.24
CA THR A 94 4.52 -14.43 21.10
C THR A 94 4.66 -15.53 22.15
N GLY A 95 3.98 -15.31 23.28
CA GLY A 95 3.58 -16.33 24.24
C GLY A 95 2.06 -16.36 24.30
#